data_AF-A0A8B7ZIC8-F1
#
_entry.id   AF-A0A8B7ZIC8-F1
#
_cell.length_a   1.000
_cell.length_b   1.000
_cell.length_c   1.000
_cell.angle_alpha   90.00
_cell.angle_beta   90.00
_cell.angle_gamma   90.00
#
_symmetry.space_group_name_H-M   'P 1'
#
loop_
_entity.id
_entity.type
_entity.pdbx_description
1 polymer ?
#
loop_
_entity_poly.entity_id
_entity_poly.type
_entity_poly.pdbx_seq_one_letter_code
_entity_poly.pdbx_strand_id
1 'polypeptide(L)'
;MYGLPKIHKPGTPLRPFVSCMSSFTFNLSKYLTGILSPQTGNTPNTMPNTTAFAEFLRGQHIDSHEALISFGIESLFNQLPIGDACCVALRRLEEDPELPDQTSLSPTKIIFLLEFVLCSMYFLYGGTYYEQTDGAAMGSLVSAVIANLYMEAFEEEALQSCPPDCRPTVRKRYIDDTFVIAPWDQASHVLNHLNSLKPGIQFTIEVEQDSSMAFLDTMVHREPDGSLTSTVYRKPTHTNQYLAFDSHHPESQSSRSKTSNEAERPEYKAFTVLPFVDGISRWLKRILEDHGVRTVFRLSTTLRSQLVRPKDPVPPGRHGGVVYRIPCGDCDKVYVGETGRPVGKRIKEHQCDMRLSCVDSSAVAKHTWGVGHHHNWDGVQCVDHDQHWYTRHIKEAIHIRLNQHSINRDSGINIPWFWLPSIRQNNHRSTTEPRGHTPSCPWSGACNAR
;
A
#
# COMPACT_ATOMS: atom_id res chain seq x y z
N MET A 1 17.60 0.20 -5.80
CA MET A 1 18.17 -0.52 -4.64
C MET A 1 18.67 0.49 -3.62
N TYR A 2 18.58 0.19 -2.32
CA TYR A 2 19.18 1.01 -1.25
C TYR A 2 19.84 0.11 -0.21
N GLY A 3 20.76 0.66 0.59
CA GLY A 3 21.46 -0.08 1.65
C GLY A 3 21.14 0.47 3.02
N LEU A 4 20.86 -0.39 4.00
CA LEU A 4 20.76 0.00 5.41
C LEU A 4 22.09 -0.27 6.13
N PRO A 5 22.74 0.73 6.72
CA PRO A 5 24.01 0.54 7.40
C PRO A 5 23.85 -0.27 8.69
N LYS A 6 24.65 -1.32 8.86
CA LYS A 6 24.74 -2.06 10.12
C LYS A 6 25.73 -1.38 11.05
N ILE A 7 25.33 -0.26 11.65
CA ILE A 7 26.17 0.61 12.50
C ILE A 7 26.80 -0.07 13.72
N HIS A 8 26.26 -1.22 14.14
CA HIS A 8 26.75 -2.00 15.26
C HIS A 8 27.82 -3.02 14.87
N LYS A 9 28.13 -3.19 13.57
CA LYS A 9 29.16 -4.10 13.08
C LYS A 9 30.42 -3.32 12.67
N PRO A 10 31.63 -3.87 12.91
CA PRO A 10 32.88 -3.28 12.44
C PRO A 10 32.83 -2.96 10.94
N GLY A 11 33.31 -1.78 10.54
CA GLY A 11 33.28 -1.33 9.15
C GLY A 11 31.90 -0.91 8.62
N THR A 12 30.84 -0.96 9.45
CA THR A 12 29.46 -0.53 9.09
C THR A 12 28.99 -1.07 7.72
N PRO A 13 28.98 -2.40 7.52
CA PRO A 13 28.57 -2.98 6.25
C PRO A 13 27.12 -2.61 5.92
N LEU A 14 26.83 -2.43 4.62
CA LEU A 14 25.49 -2.15 4.12
C LEU A 14 24.68 -3.44 3.97
N ARG A 15 23.44 -3.44 4.45
CA ARG A 15 22.44 -4.48 4.14
C ARG A 15 21.66 -4.05 2.90
N PRO A 16 21.79 -4.75 1.76
CA PRO A 16 21.11 -4.38 0.53
C PRO A 16 19.60 -4.66 0.61
N PHE A 17 18.79 -3.74 0.09
CA PHE A 17 17.35 -3.88 -0.08
C PHE A 17 16.94 -3.50 -1.50
N VAL A 18 16.09 -4.35 -2.08
CA VAL A 18 15.39 -4.08 -3.33
C VAL A 18 13.99 -3.59 -2.98
N SER A 19 13.65 -2.35 -3.33
CA SER A 19 12.28 -1.86 -3.14
C SER A 19 11.38 -2.52 -4.18
N CYS A 20 10.52 -3.44 -3.74
CA CYS A 20 9.54 -4.07 -4.62
C CYS A 20 8.23 -3.28 -4.73
N MET A 21 8.11 -2.14 -4.02
CA MET A 21 6.96 -1.26 -4.14
C MET A 21 6.83 -0.78 -5.58
N SER A 22 5.63 -0.88 -6.16
CA SER A 22 5.32 -0.57 -7.57
C SER A 22 5.97 -1.49 -8.63
N SER A 23 6.66 -2.57 -8.23
CA SER A 23 7.08 -3.61 -9.18
C SER A 23 5.88 -4.35 -9.77
N PHE A 24 6.04 -4.92 -10.96
CA PHE A 24 4.98 -5.69 -11.62
C PHE A 24 4.62 -6.98 -10.86
N THR A 25 5.56 -7.54 -10.08
CA THR A 25 5.34 -8.70 -9.22
C THR A 25 4.76 -8.37 -7.85
N PHE A 26 4.68 -7.08 -7.45
CA PHE A 26 4.26 -6.68 -6.10
C PHE A 26 2.91 -7.25 -5.68
N ASN A 27 1.88 -7.11 -6.53
CA ASN A 27 0.54 -7.58 -6.21
C ASN A 27 0.47 -9.11 -6.18
N LEU A 28 1.20 -9.78 -7.06
CA LEU A 28 1.29 -11.23 -7.08
C LEU A 28 2.01 -11.74 -5.82
N SER A 29 3.15 -11.13 -5.47
CA SER A 29 3.87 -11.41 -4.23
C SER A 29 2.97 -11.25 -3.01
N LYS A 30 2.22 -10.15 -2.92
CA LYS A 30 1.26 -9.92 -1.83
C LYS A 30 0.18 -11.00 -1.75
N TYR A 31 -0.34 -11.42 -2.89
CA TYR A 31 -1.36 -12.48 -2.96
C TYR A 31 -0.79 -13.82 -2.49
N LEU A 32 0.39 -14.21 -2.99
CA LEU A 32 1.07 -15.44 -2.58
C LEU A 32 1.48 -15.43 -1.10
N THR A 33 1.91 -14.28 -0.57
CA THR A 33 2.14 -14.11 0.88
C THR A 33 0.88 -14.44 1.68
N GLY A 34 -0.31 -14.07 1.20
CA GLY A 34 -1.56 -14.38 1.88
C GLY A 34 -1.84 -15.89 1.98
N ILE A 35 -1.47 -16.65 0.95
CA ILE A 35 -1.65 -18.11 0.88
C ILE A 35 -0.57 -18.85 1.68
N LEU A 36 0.68 -18.38 1.64
CA LEU A 36 1.81 -19.08 2.23
C LEU A 36 2.04 -18.75 3.71
N SER A 37 1.63 -17.56 4.18
CA SER A 37 1.83 -17.16 5.59
C SER A 37 1.25 -18.15 6.61
N PRO A 38 0.03 -18.71 6.41
CA PRO A 38 -0.54 -19.71 7.32
C PRO A 38 0.28 -21.01 7.41
N GLN A 39 1.14 -21.30 6.44
CA GLN A 39 1.97 -22.51 6.41
C GLN A 39 3.21 -22.40 7.30
N THR A 40 3.47 -21.21 7.87
CA THR A 40 4.72 -20.90 8.59
C THR A 40 4.47 -20.74 10.08
N GLY A 41 5.45 -21.08 10.92
CA GLY A 41 5.35 -20.89 12.36
C GLY A 41 4.48 -21.91 13.08
N ASN A 42 4.11 -23.00 12.42
CA ASN A 42 3.30 -24.07 12.99
C ASN A 42 4.12 -25.08 13.82
N THR A 43 5.43 -24.85 13.98
CA THR A 43 6.31 -25.71 14.78
C THR A 43 6.45 -25.17 16.21
N PRO A 44 6.58 -26.04 17.24
CA PRO A 44 6.75 -25.60 18.63
C PRO A 44 8.07 -24.87 18.90
N ASN A 45 8.99 -24.88 17.93
CA ASN A 45 10.31 -24.26 18.04
C ASN A 45 10.35 -22.87 17.41
N THR A 46 9.35 -22.48 16.63
CA THR A 46 9.27 -21.13 16.08
C THR A 46 8.76 -20.15 17.15
N MET A 47 9.52 -19.08 17.38
CA MET A 47 9.18 -18.02 18.32
C MET A 47 8.51 -16.85 17.60
N PRO A 48 7.35 -16.36 18.08
CA PRO A 48 6.66 -15.26 17.42
C PRO A 48 7.23 -13.88 17.77
N ASN A 49 7.78 -13.70 18.97
CA ASN A 49 8.31 -12.43 19.46
C ASN A 49 9.19 -12.62 20.70
N THR A 50 9.90 -11.55 21.07
CA THR A 50 10.77 -11.47 22.25
C THR A 50 10.03 -11.73 23.57
N THR A 51 8.76 -11.33 23.69
CA THR A 51 7.98 -11.54 24.93
C THR A 51 7.73 -13.03 25.17
N ALA A 52 7.31 -13.76 24.15
CA ALA A 52 7.13 -15.21 24.21
C ALA A 52 8.45 -15.92 24.56
N PHE A 53 9.59 -15.39 24.11
CA PHE A 53 10.90 -15.92 24.46
C PHE A 53 11.22 -15.69 25.93
N ALA A 54 11.01 -14.48 26.44
CA ALA A 54 11.21 -14.18 27.86
C ALA A 54 10.30 -15.01 28.77
N GLU A 55 9.07 -15.31 28.35
CA GLU A 55 8.18 -16.25 29.04
C GLU A 55 8.67 -17.69 28.97
N PHE A 56 9.13 -18.14 27.79
CA PHE A 56 9.70 -19.46 27.61
C PHE A 56 10.88 -19.72 28.53
N LEU A 57 11.76 -18.73 28.74
CA LEU A 57 12.91 -18.83 29.64
C LEU A 57 12.50 -19.04 31.11
N ARG A 58 11.31 -18.56 31.52
CA ARG A 58 10.85 -18.73 32.90
C ARG A 58 10.59 -20.21 33.18
N GLY A 59 11.38 -20.78 34.08
CA GLY A 59 11.28 -22.19 34.45
C GLY A 59 12.14 -23.12 33.59
N GLN A 60 12.98 -22.57 32.70
CA GLN A 60 14.07 -23.35 32.12
C GLN A 60 15.22 -23.47 33.12
N HIS A 61 15.86 -24.63 33.10
CA HIS A 61 17.04 -24.94 33.89
C HIS A 61 18.12 -25.46 32.95
N ILE A 62 19.36 -25.08 33.19
CA ILE A 62 20.52 -25.46 32.40
C ILE A 62 21.50 -26.27 33.24
N ASP A 63 21.87 -27.44 32.73
CA ASP A 63 22.80 -28.34 33.40
C ASP A 63 24.24 -27.81 33.37
N SER A 64 25.07 -28.21 34.34
CA SER A 64 26.48 -27.78 34.44
C SER A 64 27.34 -28.17 33.23
N HIS A 65 26.91 -29.17 32.46
CA HIS A 65 27.56 -29.62 31.23
C HIS A 65 26.97 -28.96 29.96
N GLU A 66 25.94 -28.13 30.09
CA GLU A 66 25.33 -27.42 28.97
C GLU A 66 25.75 -25.95 28.94
N ALA A 67 25.68 -25.39 27.74
CA ALA A 67 25.89 -23.97 27.48
C ALA A 67 24.74 -23.39 26.67
N LEU A 68 24.49 -22.08 26.86
CA LEU A 68 23.65 -21.31 25.95
C LEU A 68 24.44 -21.05 24.66
N ILE A 69 23.81 -21.31 23.53
CA ILE A 69 24.39 -21.20 22.20
C ILE A 69 23.40 -20.47 21.30
N SER A 70 23.89 -19.51 20.52
CA SER A 70 23.13 -18.86 19.46
C SER A 70 23.75 -19.19 18.11
N PHE A 71 22.94 -19.68 17.19
CA PHE A 71 23.30 -19.85 15.79
C PHE A 71 22.62 -18.77 14.95
N GLY A 72 23.42 -17.97 14.25
CA GLY A 72 22.94 -16.98 13.29
C GLY A 72 23.22 -17.42 11.86
N ILE A 73 22.37 -17.06 10.91
CA ILE A 73 22.58 -17.36 9.49
C ILE A 73 23.21 -16.18 8.76
N GLU A 74 24.28 -16.45 8.02
CA GLU A 74 24.91 -15.44 7.18
C GLU A 74 24.08 -15.20 5.91
N SER A 75 23.55 -13.99 5.77
CA SER A 75 22.95 -13.53 4.51
C SER A 75 21.86 -14.46 3.94
N LEU A 76 21.02 -15.06 4.80
CA LEU A 76 20.00 -16.07 4.44
C LEU A 76 19.31 -15.78 3.09
N PHE A 77 18.73 -14.59 2.95
CA PHE A 77 18.00 -14.22 1.75
C PHE A 77 18.83 -14.26 0.47
N ASN A 78 20.11 -13.91 0.51
CA ASN A 78 20.95 -13.90 -0.69
C ASN A 78 21.37 -15.30 -1.13
N GLN A 79 21.30 -16.27 -0.22
CA GLN A 79 21.77 -17.64 -0.43
C GLN A 79 20.64 -18.68 -0.45
N LEU A 80 19.39 -18.22 -0.31
CA LEU A 80 18.24 -19.11 -0.21
C LEU A 80 18.08 -19.93 -1.51
N PRO A 81 18.15 -21.27 -1.45
CA PRO A 81 17.98 -22.12 -2.63
C PRO A 81 16.50 -22.12 -3.05
N ILE A 82 16.15 -21.29 -4.05
CA ILE A 82 14.76 -21.07 -4.48
C ILE A 82 14.08 -22.39 -4.88
N GLY A 83 14.76 -23.26 -5.61
CA GLY A 83 14.21 -24.56 -6.03
C GLY A 83 13.80 -25.44 -4.84
N ASP A 84 14.73 -25.67 -3.90
CA ASP A 84 14.47 -26.46 -2.69
C ASP A 84 13.37 -25.81 -1.84
N ALA A 85 13.37 -24.48 -1.70
CA ALA A 85 12.33 -23.74 -0.98
C ALA A 85 10.94 -23.88 -1.63
N CYS A 86 10.86 -23.85 -2.96
CA CYS A 86 9.63 -24.11 -3.70
C CYS A 86 9.15 -25.56 -3.51
N CYS A 87 10.06 -26.54 -3.47
CA CYS A 87 9.71 -27.93 -3.18
C CYS A 87 9.13 -28.11 -1.76
N VAL A 88 9.72 -27.44 -0.77
CA VAL A 88 9.20 -27.45 0.62
C VAL A 88 7.81 -26.81 0.67
N ALA A 89 7.63 -25.66 0.02
CA ALA A 89 6.33 -25.00 -0.04
C ALA A 89 5.26 -25.84 -0.75
N LEU A 90 5.63 -26.55 -1.83
CA LEU A 90 4.72 -27.45 -2.53
C LEU A 90 4.18 -28.53 -1.58
N ARG A 91 5.09 -29.21 -0.87
CA ARG A 91 4.73 -30.27 0.08
C ARG A 91 3.77 -29.77 1.15
N ARG A 92 4.07 -28.61 1.77
CA ARG A 92 3.21 -28.02 2.80
C ARG A 92 1.83 -27.65 2.26
N LEU A 93 1.75 -27.11 1.04
CA LEU A 93 0.48 -26.81 0.39
C LEU A 93 -0.33 -28.06 0.02
N GLU A 94 0.33 -29.17 -0.34
CA GLU A 94 -0.34 -30.45 -0.61
C GLU A 94 -0.87 -31.12 0.66
N GLU A 95 -0.22 -30.87 1.79
CA GLU A 95 -0.62 -31.38 3.12
C GLU A 95 -1.69 -30.51 3.80
N ASP A 96 -1.99 -29.31 3.27
CA ASP A 96 -2.96 -28.38 3.85
C ASP A 96 -4.41 -28.69 3.43
N PRO A 97 -5.26 -29.19 4.35
CA PRO A 97 -6.65 -29.48 4.05
C PRO A 97 -7.53 -28.23 3.86
N GLU A 98 -7.10 -27.06 4.37
CA GLU A 98 -7.86 -25.80 4.30
C GLU A 98 -7.52 -24.97 3.06
N LEU A 99 -6.51 -25.36 2.28
CA LEU A 99 -6.11 -24.65 1.07
C LEU A 99 -7.27 -24.38 0.08
N PRO A 100 -8.20 -25.33 -0.19
CA PRO A 100 -9.32 -25.10 -1.10
C PRO A 100 -10.27 -23.97 -0.66
N ASP A 101 -10.34 -23.67 0.63
CA ASP A 101 -11.17 -22.58 1.18
C ASP A 101 -10.49 -21.22 1.00
N GLN A 102 -9.16 -21.20 0.89
CA GLN A 102 -8.37 -19.98 0.71
C GLN A 102 -8.23 -19.57 -0.76
N THR A 103 -8.13 -20.54 -1.68
CA THR A 103 -7.87 -20.27 -3.10
C THR A 103 -8.35 -21.38 -4.03
N SER A 104 -8.68 -21.01 -5.27
CA SER A 104 -9.01 -21.94 -6.36
C SER A 104 -7.80 -22.45 -7.15
N LEU A 105 -6.58 -21.99 -6.80
CA LEU A 105 -5.36 -22.41 -7.47
C LEU A 105 -4.86 -23.75 -6.89
N SER A 106 -4.41 -24.65 -7.77
CA SER A 106 -3.72 -25.86 -7.33
C SER A 106 -2.34 -25.53 -6.74
N PRO A 107 -1.81 -26.35 -5.79
CA PRO A 107 -0.46 -26.19 -5.25
C PRO A 107 0.60 -25.96 -6.33
N THR A 108 0.56 -26.76 -7.40
CA THR A 108 1.48 -26.64 -8.55
C THR A 108 1.44 -25.28 -9.24
N LYS A 109 0.25 -24.68 -9.42
CA LYS A 109 0.10 -23.34 -10.01
C LYS A 109 0.61 -22.25 -9.06
N ILE A 110 0.38 -22.42 -7.76
CA ILE A 110 0.89 -21.51 -6.73
C ILE A 110 2.42 -21.49 -6.77
N ILE A 111 3.06 -22.66 -6.86
CA ILE A 111 4.51 -22.78 -6.93
C ILE A 111 5.09 -22.20 -8.22
N PHE A 112 4.44 -22.42 -9.37
CA PHE A 112 4.85 -21.79 -10.62
C PHE A 112 4.85 -20.25 -10.52
N LEU A 113 3.79 -19.68 -9.92
CA LEU A 113 3.71 -18.23 -9.68
C LEU A 113 4.74 -17.74 -8.66
N LEU A 114 5.03 -18.55 -7.64
CA LEU A 114 6.03 -18.25 -6.62
C LEU A 114 7.44 -18.20 -7.22
N GLU A 115 7.82 -19.23 -7.97
CA GLU A 115 9.09 -19.29 -8.69
C GLU A 115 9.23 -18.10 -9.63
N PHE A 116 8.17 -17.78 -10.39
CA PHE A 116 8.16 -16.58 -11.24
C PHE A 116 8.44 -15.30 -10.44
N VAL A 117 7.81 -15.10 -9.28
CA VAL A 117 8.03 -13.90 -8.44
C VAL A 117 9.45 -13.84 -7.88
N LEU A 118 9.99 -14.98 -7.44
CA LEU A 118 11.33 -15.05 -6.83
C LEU A 118 12.44 -14.88 -7.88
N CYS A 119 12.27 -15.43 -9.08
CA CYS A 119 13.24 -15.34 -10.16
C CYS A 119 13.13 -14.05 -10.99
N SER A 120 11.97 -13.39 -11.02
CA SER A 120 11.77 -12.16 -11.83
C SER A 120 12.05 -10.88 -11.04
N MET A 121 13.17 -10.83 -10.32
CA MET A 121 13.58 -9.68 -9.50
C MET A 121 14.58 -8.77 -10.23
N TYR A 122 14.06 -7.69 -10.79
CA TYR A 122 14.85 -6.64 -11.45
C TYR A 122 14.92 -5.38 -10.60
N PHE A 123 16.09 -4.75 -10.54
CA PHE A 123 16.27 -3.49 -9.81
C PHE A 123 17.24 -2.53 -10.50
N LEU A 124 16.98 -1.23 -10.32
CA LEU A 124 17.83 -0.16 -10.81
C LEU A 124 18.88 0.22 -9.75
N TYR A 125 20.14 0.29 -10.16
CA TYR A 125 21.25 0.81 -9.36
C TYR A 125 22.24 1.57 -10.25
N GLY A 126 22.64 2.78 -9.86
CA GLY A 126 23.58 3.59 -10.66
C GLY A 126 23.13 3.85 -12.11
N GLY A 127 21.82 3.90 -12.37
CA GLY A 127 21.28 4.07 -13.72
C GLY A 127 21.27 2.80 -14.59
N THR A 128 21.73 1.66 -14.07
CA THR A 128 21.78 0.38 -14.77
C THR A 128 20.78 -0.61 -14.15
N TYR A 129 20.13 -1.40 -14.99
CA TYR A 129 19.23 -2.48 -14.53
C TYR A 129 20.04 -3.74 -14.22
N TYR A 130 19.70 -4.36 -13.10
CA TYR A 130 20.27 -5.62 -12.64
C TYR A 130 19.15 -6.62 -12.40
N GLU A 131 19.45 -7.88 -12.64
CA GLU A 131 18.63 -9.03 -12.30
C GLU A 131 19.28 -9.76 -11.13
N GLN A 132 18.49 -10.14 -10.14
CA GLN A 132 18.96 -10.99 -9.05
C GLN A 132 18.96 -12.45 -9.53
N THR A 133 20.14 -13.06 -9.65
CA THR A 133 20.29 -14.44 -10.13
C THR A 133 20.09 -15.48 -9.04
N ASP A 134 20.40 -15.12 -7.79
CA ASP A 134 20.44 -16.04 -6.67
C ASP A 134 19.75 -15.47 -5.43
N GLY A 135 19.15 -16.36 -4.64
CA GLY A 135 18.44 -16.01 -3.43
C GLY A 135 17.14 -15.25 -3.67
N ALA A 136 16.53 -14.82 -2.57
CA ALA A 136 15.28 -14.08 -2.55
C ALA A 136 15.52 -12.61 -2.18
N ALA A 137 14.90 -11.68 -2.90
CA ALA A 137 15.06 -10.25 -2.63
C ALA A 137 14.46 -9.84 -1.28
N MET A 138 15.27 -9.25 -0.36
CA MET A 138 14.85 -8.86 1.00
C MET A 138 13.68 -7.84 1.08
N GLY A 139 13.28 -7.21 -0.03
CA GLY A 139 12.12 -6.29 -0.05
C GLY A 139 10.86 -6.86 -0.72
N SER A 140 10.90 -8.11 -1.15
CA SER A 140 9.71 -8.82 -1.63
C SER A 140 8.91 -9.38 -0.45
N LEU A 141 7.58 -9.26 -0.51
CA LEU A 141 6.70 -9.67 0.59
C LEU A 141 6.69 -11.18 0.81
N VAL A 142 6.95 -11.96 -0.25
CA VAL A 142 6.91 -13.43 -0.18
C VAL A 142 8.23 -14.02 0.28
N SER A 143 9.34 -13.28 0.13
CA SER A 143 10.69 -13.78 0.43
C SER A 143 10.86 -14.16 1.91
N ALA A 144 10.33 -13.35 2.84
CA ALA A 144 10.41 -13.66 4.27
C ALA A 144 9.63 -14.92 4.65
N VAL A 145 8.45 -15.10 4.04
CA VAL A 145 7.61 -16.29 4.26
C VAL A 145 8.32 -17.53 3.76
N ILE A 146 8.87 -17.46 2.55
CA ILE A 146 9.56 -18.59 1.94
C ILE A 146 10.87 -18.95 2.64
N ALA A 147 11.64 -17.95 3.07
CA ALA A 147 12.82 -18.18 3.87
C ALA A 147 12.48 -18.91 5.17
N ASN A 148 11.43 -18.47 5.87
CA ASN A 148 10.97 -19.15 7.10
C ASN A 148 10.51 -20.60 6.84
N LEU A 149 9.71 -20.84 5.79
CA LEU A 149 9.27 -22.19 5.43
C LEU A 149 10.45 -23.14 5.18
N TYR A 150 11.38 -22.68 4.36
CA TYR A 150 12.57 -23.47 4.05
C TYR A 150 13.40 -23.74 5.30
N MET A 151 13.60 -22.73 6.16
CA MET A 151 14.38 -22.91 7.39
C MET A 151 13.71 -23.88 8.37
N GLU A 152 12.38 -23.91 8.47
CA GLU A 152 11.70 -24.92 9.30
C GLU A 152 11.98 -26.34 8.82
N ALA A 153 11.88 -26.58 7.52
CA ALA A 153 12.18 -27.89 6.94
C ALA A 153 13.66 -28.26 7.07
N PHE A 154 14.56 -27.30 6.86
CA PHE A 154 16.00 -27.49 7.04
C PHE A 154 16.34 -27.88 8.49
N GLU A 155 15.74 -27.23 9.48
CA GLU A 155 15.96 -27.57 10.89
C GLU A 155 15.42 -28.95 11.25
N GLU A 156 14.28 -29.35 10.69
CA GLU A 156 13.73 -30.70 10.86
C GLU A 156 14.70 -31.76 10.33
N GLU A 157 15.26 -31.54 9.14
CA GLU A 157 16.29 -32.40 8.54
C GLU A 157 17.57 -32.43 9.39
N ALA A 158 18.01 -31.27 9.87
CA ALA A 158 19.20 -31.14 10.71
C ALA A 158 19.08 -31.93 12.03
N LEU A 159 17.88 -31.94 12.64
CA LEU A 159 17.61 -32.68 13.87
C LEU A 159 17.51 -34.18 13.64
N GLN A 160 16.93 -34.60 12.51
CA GLN A 160 16.84 -36.02 12.15
C GLN A 160 18.22 -36.62 11.88
N SER A 161 19.15 -35.79 11.41
CA SER A 161 20.52 -36.20 11.06
C SER A 161 21.57 -35.92 12.15
N CYS A 162 21.27 -35.15 13.22
CA CYS A 162 22.25 -34.91 14.30
C CYS A 162 22.51 -36.22 15.06
N PRO A 163 23.78 -36.60 15.27
CA PRO A 163 24.16 -37.61 16.26
C PRO A 163 23.44 -37.45 17.61
N PRO A 164 23.09 -38.55 18.31
CA PRO A 164 22.43 -38.48 19.61
C PRO A 164 23.18 -37.64 20.64
N ASP A 165 24.51 -37.69 20.61
CA ASP A 165 25.39 -37.00 21.55
C ASP A 165 25.45 -35.48 21.32
N CYS A 166 25.14 -35.00 20.11
CA CYS A 166 25.10 -33.57 19.77
C CYS A 166 23.72 -32.94 19.86
N ARG A 167 22.69 -33.74 20.15
CA ARG A 167 21.31 -33.31 20.00
C ARG A 167 20.97 -32.26 21.07
N PRO A 168 20.50 -31.07 20.67
CA PRO A 168 20.14 -30.06 21.64
C PRO A 168 18.97 -30.44 22.54
N THR A 169 19.06 -30.06 23.81
CA THR A 169 17.99 -30.20 24.81
C THR A 169 16.88 -29.20 24.53
N VAL A 170 17.25 -27.95 24.23
CA VAL A 170 16.33 -26.88 23.86
C VAL A 170 16.76 -26.27 22.54
N ARG A 171 15.78 -25.97 21.69
CA ARG A 171 15.96 -25.12 20.52
C ARG A 171 14.77 -24.18 20.35
N LYS A 172 15.02 -22.92 20.02
CA LYS A 172 14.01 -21.91 19.68
C LYS A 172 14.54 -21.01 18.57
N ARG A 173 13.80 -20.85 17.48
CA ARG A 173 14.20 -20.01 16.34
C ARG A 173 13.32 -18.78 16.22
N TYR A 174 13.94 -17.65 15.93
CA TYR A 174 13.30 -16.43 15.49
C TYR A 174 13.91 -15.97 14.16
N ILE A 175 13.19 -16.25 13.07
CA ILE A 175 13.63 -15.93 11.69
C ILE A 175 15.02 -16.51 11.38
N ASP A 176 16.08 -15.68 11.43
CA ASP A 176 17.46 -16.02 11.06
C ASP A 176 18.31 -16.46 12.28
N ASP A 177 17.82 -16.23 13.50
CA ASP A 177 18.56 -16.46 14.74
C ASP A 177 17.96 -17.64 15.53
N THR A 178 18.80 -18.56 15.99
CA THR A 178 18.38 -19.77 16.71
C THR A 178 19.06 -19.84 18.07
N PHE A 179 18.27 -19.88 19.13
CA PHE A 179 18.70 -20.12 20.50
C PHE A 179 18.70 -21.62 20.79
N VAL A 180 19.78 -22.10 21.38
CA VAL A 180 20.02 -23.52 21.62
C VAL A 180 20.62 -23.72 23.01
N ILE A 181 20.17 -24.76 23.71
CA ILE A 181 20.84 -25.30 24.90
C ILE A 181 21.34 -26.69 24.53
N ALA A 182 22.66 -26.87 24.58
CA ALA A 182 23.31 -28.12 24.23
C ALA A 182 24.62 -28.27 25.03
N PRO A 183 25.22 -29.48 25.05
CA PRO A 183 26.52 -29.70 25.68
C PRO A 183 27.60 -28.75 25.16
N TRP A 184 28.37 -28.15 26.09
CA TRP A 184 29.31 -27.08 25.73
C TRP A 184 30.44 -27.54 24.80
N ASP A 185 30.83 -28.80 24.88
CA ASP A 185 31.87 -29.44 24.07
C ASP A 185 31.38 -29.82 22.66
N GLN A 186 30.06 -29.97 22.49
CA GLN A 186 29.43 -30.33 21.21
C GLN A 186 29.05 -29.12 20.34
N ALA A 187 29.15 -27.90 20.88
CA ALA A 187 28.77 -26.66 20.18
C ALA A 187 29.38 -26.55 18.77
N SER A 188 30.68 -26.85 18.65
CA SER A 188 31.40 -26.81 17.35
C SER A 188 30.99 -27.96 16.42
N HIS A 189 30.65 -29.12 16.98
CA HIS A 189 30.16 -30.27 16.20
C HIS A 189 28.78 -29.97 15.59
N VAL A 190 27.88 -29.35 16.36
CA VAL A 190 26.57 -28.91 15.87
C VAL A 190 26.73 -27.88 14.75
N LEU A 191 27.64 -26.91 14.91
CA LEU A 191 27.92 -25.93 13.85
C LEU A 191 28.39 -26.59 12.56
N ASN A 192 29.38 -27.49 12.66
CA ASN A 192 29.94 -28.20 11.52
C ASN A 192 28.89 -29.09 10.84
N HIS A 193 28.02 -29.74 11.63
CA HIS A 193 26.88 -30.50 11.12
C HIS A 193 25.94 -29.62 10.32
N LEU A 194 25.47 -28.50 10.88
CA LEU A 194 24.58 -27.55 10.20
C LEU A 194 25.17 -27.05 8.87
N ASN A 195 26.45 -26.65 8.88
CA ASN A 195 27.15 -26.16 7.70
C ASN A 195 27.46 -27.26 6.66
N SER A 196 27.41 -28.54 7.05
CA SER A 196 27.62 -29.67 6.13
C SER A 196 26.38 -30.04 5.31
N LEU A 197 25.18 -29.73 5.80
CA LEU A 197 23.91 -30.15 5.17
C LEU A 197 23.68 -29.45 3.83
N LYS A 198 23.95 -28.14 3.77
CA LYS A 198 23.72 -27.33 2.57
C LYS A 198 24.86 -26.31 2.40
N PRO A 199 25.72 -26.46 1.37
CA PRO A 199 26.85 -25.55 1.14
C PRO A 199 26.44 -24.08 0.99
N GLY A 200 25.24 -23.83 0.46
CA GLY A 200 24.72 -22.48 0.27
C GLY A 200 24.41 -21.74 1.57
N ILE A 201 24.11 -22.42 2.67
CA ILE A 201 23.67 -21.78 3.92
C ILE A 201 24.76 -21.94 4.96
N GLN A 202 25.28 -20.80 5.43
CA GLN A 202 26.34 -20.75 6.41
C GLN A 202 25.83 -20.20 7.73
N PHE A 203 26.13 -20.93 8.80
CA PHE A 203 25.83 -20.57 10.18
C PHE A 203 27.08 -20.03 10.88
N THR A 204 26.86 -19.07 11.76
CA THR A 204 27.82 -18.57 12.75
C THR A 204 27.38 -19.01 14.14
N ILE A 205 28.34 -19.17 15.05
CA ILE A 205 28.08 -19.53 16.44
C ILE A 205 28.48 -18.40 17.39
N GLU A 206 27.63 -18.14 18.37
CA GLU A 206 27.94 -17.36 19.57
C GLU A 206 27.66 -18.25 20.78
N VAL A 207 28.63 -18.42 21.67
CA VAL A 207 28.49 -19.22 22.91
C VAL A 207 28.47 -18.26 24.09
N GLU A 208 27.77 -18.62 25.16
CA GLU A 208 27.68 -17.77 26.35
C GLU A 208 29.05 -17.38 26.89
N GLN A 209 29.11 -16.15 27.42
CA GLN A 209 30.29 -15.60 28.07
C GLN A 209 29.87 -15.04 29.43
N ASP A 210 30.67 -15.31 30.46
CA ASP A 210 30.42 -14.86 31.82
C ASP A 210 28.99 -15.22 32.31
N SER A 211 28.54 -16.44 32.01
CA SER A 211 27.19 -16.95 32.34
C SER A 211 26.04 -16.11 31.73
N SER A 212 26.30 -15.43 30.62
CA SER A 212 25.32 -14.57 29.96
C SER A 212 25.38 -14.65 28.44
N MET A 213 24.24 -14.42 27.79
CA MET A 213 24.13 -14.39 26.33
C MET A 213 23.08 -13.39 25.86
N ALA A 214 23.44 -12.58 24.86
CA ALA A 214 22.47 -11.75 24.15
C ALA A 214 21.70 -12.60 23.13
N PHE A 215 20.37 -12.55 23.17
CA PHE A 215 19.49 -13.13 22.15
C PHE A 215 18.26 -12.24 21.96
N LEU A 216 17.95 -11.89 20.70
CA LEU A 216 16.94 -10.88 20.34
C LEU A 216 17.16 -9.56 21.09
N ASP A 217 16.15 -9.08 21.84
CA ASP A 217 16.23 -7.89 22.69
C ASP A 217 16.46 -8.24 24.17
N THR A 218 16.89 -9.47 24.47
CA THR A 218 17.12 -9.96 25.83
C THR A 218 18.58 -10.32 26.09
N MET A 219 19.02 -10.11 27.32
CA MET A 219 20.24 -10.68 27.87
C MET A 219 19.81 -11.81 28.79
N VAL A 220 20.11 -13.03 28.41
CA VAL A 220 19.83 -14.24 29.19
C VAL A 220 20.97 -14.41 30.19
N HIS A 221 20.62 -14.63 31.45
CA HIS A 221 21.58 -14.90 32.52
C HIS A 221 21.35 -16.30 33.05
N ARG A 222 22.45 -17.02 33.24
CA ARG A 222 22.48 -18.28 33.97
C ARG A 222 22.76 -18.00 35.44
N GLU A 223 21.78 -18.28 36.27
CA GLU A 223 21.90 -18.12 37.71
C GLU A 223 22.75 -19.25 38.33
N PRO A 224 23.33 -19.04 39.53
CA PRO A 224 24.16 -20.06 40.19
C PRO A 224 23.43 -21.37 40.50
N ASP A 225 22.10 -21.34 40.62
CA ASP A 225 21.27 -22.52 40.82
C ASP A 225 20.93 -23.26 39.51
N GLY A 226 21.38 -22.73 38.36
CA GLY A 226 21.11 -23.26 37.02
C GLY A 226 19.80 -22.76 36.40
N SER A 227 19.03 -21.90 37.07
CA SER A 227 17.85 -21.28 36.47
C SER A 227 18.23 -20.20 35.45
N LEU A 228 17.37 -19.96 34.46
CA LEU A 228 17.56 -18.91 33.48
C LEU A 228 16.69 -17.69 33.79
N THR A 229 17.32 -16.51 33.84
CA THR A 229 16.63 -15.22 33.92
C THR A 229 16.93 -14.38 32.69
N SER A 230 16.14 -13.33 32.45
CA SER A 230 16.40 -12.42 31.33
C SER A 230 16.21 -10.95 31.74
N THR A 231 17.07 -10.10 31.21
CA THR A 231 16.95 -8.65 31.28
C THR A 231 16.93 -8.04 29.88
N VAL A 232 16.59 -6.76 29.74
CA VAL A 232 16.59 -6.09 28.44
C VAL A 232 18.03 -5.88 27.97
N TYR A 233 18.37 -6.41 26.79
CA TYR A 233 19.66 -6.14 26.18
C TYR A 233 19.63 -4.87 25.33
N ARG A 234 20.65 -4.04 25.47
CA ARG A 234 20.88 -2.89 24.61
C ARG A 234 22.25 -3.00 24.00
N LYS A 235 22.31 -2.94 22.66
CA LYS A 235 23.59 -2.96 21.94
C LYS A 235 24.50 -1.82 22.42
N PRO A 236 25.83 -2.00 22.46
CA PRO A 236 26.77 -0.96 22.92
C PRO A 236 26.64 0.38 22.18
N THR A 237 26.18 0.35 20.92
CA THR A 237 25.94 1.55 20.09
C THR A 237 24.62 2.26 20.38
N HIS A 238 23.84 1.80 21.37
CA HIS A 238 22.54 2.39 21.69
C HIS A 238 22.71 3.76 22.37
N THR A 239 22.36 4.83 21.67
CA THR A 239 22.53 6.22 22.14
C THR A 239 21.42 6.70 23.08
N ASN A 240 20.41 5.86 23.39
CA ASN A 240 19.16 6.24 24.06
C ASN A 240 18.42 7.40 23.36
N GLN A 241 18.73 7.66 22.09
CA GLN A 241 18.02 8.64 21.29
C GLN A 241 16.77 8.00 20.71
N TYR A 242 15.63 8.63 20.97
CA TYR A 242 14.37 8.25 20.34
C TYR A 242 14.27 8.90 18.96
N LEU A 243 13.42 8.32 18.11
CA LEU A 243 13.07 8.92 16.83
C LEU A 243 12.55 10.34 17.07
N ALA A 244 13.18 11.32 16.41
CA ALA A 244 12.74 12.70 16.49
C ALA A 244 11.28 12.79 16.03
N PHE A 245 10.47 13.56 16.74
CA PHE A 245 9.02 13.61 16.51
C PHE A 245 8.68 14.11 15.10
N ASP A 246 9.47 15.05 14.59
CA ASP A 246 9.39 15.64 13.25
C ASP A 246 10.02 14.76 12.15
N SER A 247 10.57 13.59 12.51
CA SER A 247 11.03 12.63 11.52
C SER A 247 9.84 12.13 10.69
N HIS A 248 10.03 11.92 9.39
CA HIS A 248 8.99 11.48 8.45
C HIS A 248 8.59 10.00 8.62
N HIS A 249 8.71 9.46 9.83
CA HIS A 249 8.26 8.12 10.17
C HIS A 249 6.75 8.11 10.45
N PRO A 250 6.06 6.97 10.27
CA PRO A 250 4.66 6.84 10.67
C PRO A 250 4.45 7.23 12.13
N GLU A 251 3.35 7.92 12.43
CA GLU A 251 3.04 8.40 13.81
C GLU A 251 3.03 7.28 14.86
N SER A 252 2.79 6.02 14.45
CA SER A 252 2.85 4.83 15.32
C SER A 252 4.26 4.49 15.81
N GLN A 253 5.31 4.96 15.15
CA GLN A 253 6.71 4.69 15.46
C GLN A 253 7.41 5.88 16.14
N SER A 254 6.78 7.05 16.15
CA SER A 254 7.26 8.22 16.89
C SER A 254 6.90 8.05 18.37
N SER A 255 7.89 8.04 19.25
CA SER A 255 7.63 7.95 20.68
C SER A 255 6.91 9.20 21.14
N ARG A 256 5.60 9.10 21.39
CA ARG A 256 4.89 10.03 22.26
C ARG A 256 5.52 9.93 23.65
N SER A 257 6.53 10.76 23.94
CA SER A 257 6.62 11.29 25.29
C SER A 257 5.30 12.01 25.53
N LYS A 258 4.41 11.41 26.33
CA LYS A 258 3.26 12.11 26.92
C LYS A 258 3.77 13.13 27.94
N THR A 259 4.60 14.07 27.50
CA THR A 259 4.63 15.40 28.07
C THR A 259 3.54 16.14 27.35
N SER A 260 2.44 16.35 28.05
CA SER A 260 1.43 17.34 27.73
C SER A 260 2.09 18.72 27.67
N ASN A 261 2.74 19.01 26.55
CA ASN A 261 2.80 20.36 26.04
C ASN A 261 1.78 20.38 24.91
N GLU A 262 0.65 21.03 25.17
CA GLU A 262 -0.06 21.76 24.13
C GLU A 262 0.98 22.64 23.43
N ALA A 263 1.66 22.08 22.43
CA ALA A 263 2.26 22.89 21.40
C ALA A 263 1.06 23.58 20.76
N GLU A 264 0.95 24.89 21.01
CA GLU A 264 -0.04 25.78 20.42
C GLU A 264 -0.25 25.36 18.96
N ARG A 265 -1.45 24.87 18.65
CA ARG A 265 -1.81 24.60 17.26
C ARG A 265 -1.64 25.93 16.54
N PRO A 266 -0.88 26.00 15.42
CA PRO A 266 -0.79 27.23 14.66
C PRO A 266 -2.20 27.69 14.34
N GLU A 267 -2.54 28.89 14.79
CA GLU A 267 -3.86 29.47 14.58
C GLU A 267 -3.97 29.83 13.09
N TYR A 268 -4.59 28.94 12.33
CA TYR A 268 -4.75 29.14 10.90
C TYR A 268 -5.83 30.21 10.66
N LYS A 269 -5.47 31.27 9.94
CA LYS A 269 -6.37 32.34 9.51
C LYS A 269 -7.34 31.88 8.42
N ALA A 270 -6.96 30.87 7.63
CA ALA A 270 -7.77 30.35 6.54
C ALA A 270 -7.47 28.88 6.22
N PHE A 271 -8.39 28.22 5.51
CA PHE A 271 -8.27 26.84 5.04
C PHE A 271 -8.43 26.79 3.51
N THR A 272 -7.57 26.05 2.82
CA THR A 272 -7.63 25.87 1.38
C THR A 272 -7.38 24.42 0.96
N VAL A 273 -8.08 23.99 -0.10
CA VAL A 273 -7.94 22.67 -0.70
C VAL A 273 -7.43 22.83 -2.12
N LEU A 274 -6.28 22.24 -2.43
CA LEU A 274 -5.63 22.36 -3.73
C LEU A 274 -5.54 20.99 -4.43
N PRO A 275 -5.63 20.92 -5.76
CA PRO A 275 -5.28 19.69 -6.47
C PRO A 275 -3.80 19.35 -6.25
N PHE A 276 -3.47 18.07 -6.10
CA PHE A 276 -2.08 17.64 -6.01
C PHE A 276 -1.44 17.61 -7.40
N VAL A 277 -0.46 18.48 -7.61
CA VAL A 277 0.43 18.54 -8.77
C VAL A 277 1.84 18.34 -8.26
N ASP A 278 2.51 17.29 -8.71
CA ASP A 278 3.84 16.96 -8.23
C ASP A 278 4.83 18.09 -8.52
N GLY A 279 5.73 18.36 -7.57
CA GLY A 279 6.64 19.51 -7.59
C GLY A 279 6.00 20.83 -7.10
N ILE A 280 4.92 21.30 -7.74
CA ILE A 280 4.33 22.63 -7.47
C ILE A 280 3.57 22.67 -6.14
N SER A 281 2.72 21.68 -5.89
CA SER A 281 1.85 21.65 -4.71
C SER A 281 2.67 21.72 -3.42
N ARG A 282 3.79 21.01 -3.35
CA ARG A 282 4.68 20.97 -2.18
C ARG A 282 5.32 22.33 -1.88
N TRP A 283 5.74 23.06 -2.91
CA TRP A 283 6.25 24.42 -2.76
C TRP A 283 5.13 25.39 -2.33
N LEU A 284 3.95 25.29 -2.94
CA LEU A 284 2.82 26.16 -2.64
C LEU A 284 2.32 26.00 -1.20
N LYS A 285 2.28 24.77 -0.68
CA LYS A 285 1.86 24.49 0.70
C LYS A 285 2.78 25.14 1.72
N ARG A 286 4.10 25.13 1.51
CA ARG A 286 5.05 25.80 2.43
C ARG A 286 4.75 27.29 2.54
N ILE A 287 4.61 27.96 1.39
CA ILE A 287 4.29 29.40 1.34
C ILE A 287 2.96 29.70 2.04
N LEU A 288 1.93 28.88 1.78
CA LEU A 288 0.61 29.10 2.36
C LEU A 288 0.59 28.83 3.87
N GLU A 289 1.32 27.83 4.34
CA GLU A 289 1.47 27.54 5.77
C GLU A 289 2.23 28.64 6.51
N ASP A 290 3.28 29.22 5.90
CA ASP A 290 4.00 30.39 6.44
C ASP A 290 3.09 31.62 6.62
N HIS A 291 2.02 31.72 5.82
CA HIS A 291 1.03 32.80 5.90
C HIS A 291 -0.21 32.43 6.72
N GLY A 292 -0.18 31.32 7.46
CA GLY A 292 -1.27 30.87 8.32
C GLY A 292 -2.48 30.32 7.55
N VAL A 293 -2.28 29.84 6.32
CA VAL A 293 -3.33 29.20 5.51
C VAL A 293 -3.11 27.69 5.49
N ARG A 294 -3.98 26.95 6.18
CA ARG A 294 -3.94 25.49 6.20
C ARG A 294 -4.26 24.94 4.81
N THR A 295 -3.30 24.25 4.21
CA THR A 295 -3.41 23.75 2.83
C THR A 295 -3.48 22.23 2.80
N VAL A 296 -4.56 21.68 2.25
CA VAL A 296 -4.76 20.23 2.08
C VAL A 296 -4.85 19.90 0.60
N PHE A 297 -4.30 18.75 0.18
CA PHE A 297 -4.34 18.34 -1.23
C PHE A 297 -5.45 17.33 -1.52
N ARG A 298 -6.06 17.47 -2.70
CA ARG A 298 -7.00 16.51 -3.29
C ARG A 298 -6.37 15.89 -4.53
N LEU A 299 -6.31 14.56 -4.58
CA LEU A 299 -5.96 13.83 -5.80
C LEU A 299 -7.18 13.81 -6.74
N SER A 300 -7.01 14.21 -7.99
CA SER A 300 -8.04 14.07 -9.02
C SER A 300 -8.07 12.61 -9.51
N THR A 301 -9.20 11.93 -9.26
CA THR A 301 -9.59 10.60 -9.79
C THR A 301 -8.65 9.44 -9.50
N THR A 302 -9.10 8.48 -8.69
CA THR A 302 -8.38 7.21 -8.50
C THR A 302 -8.71 6.24 -9.63
N LEU A 303 -7.77 5.37 -10.01
CA LEU A 303 -7.99 4.30 -11.00
C LEU A 303 -9.25 3.47 -10.68
N ARG A 304 -9.53 3.27 -9.39
CA ARG A 304 -10.73 2.61 -8.88
C ARG A 304 -12.03 3.30 -9.32
N SER A 305 -12.07 4.65 -9.32
CA SER A 305 -13.24 5.41 -9.78
C SER A 305 -13.47 5.33 -11.30
N GLN A 306 -12.44 4.97 -12.06
CA GLN A 306 -12.54 4.79 -13.51
C GLN A 306 -12.86 3.34 -13.89
N LEU A 307 -12.27 2.35 -13.20
CA LEU A 307 -12.38 0.93 -13.53
C LEU A 307 -13.55 0.20 -12.87
N VAL A 308 -14.02 0.66 -11.71
CA VAL A 308 -15.06 -0.05 -10.95
C VAL A 308 -16.27 0.84 -10.79
N ARG A 309 -17.35 0.52 -11.53
CA ARG A 309 -18.69 1.08 -11.31
C ARG A 309 -19.59 -0.05 -10.76
N PRO A 310 -19.69 -0.22 -9.43
CA PRO A 310 -20.46 -1.31 -8.83
C PRO A 310 -21.98 -1.14 -8.92
N LYS A 311 -22.48 -0.02 -9.47
CA LYS A 311 -23.90 0.32 -9.53
C LYS A 311 -24.32 0.59 -10.96
N ASP A 312 -25.54 0.17 -11.29
CA ASP A 312 -26.15 0.43 -12.59
C ASP A 312 -26.21 1.94 -12.90
N PRO A 313 -26.01 2.32 -14.17
CA PRO A 313 -26.17 3.71 -14.59
C PRO A 313 -27.58 4.21 -14.27
N VAL A 314 -27.67 5.33 -13.56
CA VAL A 314 -28.95 6.01 -13.36
C VAL A 314 -29.43 6.56 -14.72
N PRO A 315 -30.72 6.46 -15.06
CA PRO A 315 -31.25 7.05 -16.29
C PRO A 315 -31.12 8.59 -16.28
N PRO A 316 -30.84 9.24 -17.43
CA PRO A 316 -30.63 10.70 -17.57
C PRO A 316 -31.67 11.60 -16.88
N GLY A 317 -32.96 11.22 -16.89
CA GLY A 317 -34.03 11.98 -16.24
C GLY A 317 -34.10 11.87 -14.70
N ARG A 318 -33.35 10.93 -14.09
CA ARG A 318 -33.31 10.68 -12.64
C ARG A 318 -32.06 11.22 -11.95
N HIS A 319 -31.13 11.82 -12.68
CA HIS A 319 -29.96 12.45 -12.06
C HIS A 319 -30.37 13.73 -11.31
N GLY A 320 -29.90 13.84 -10.07
CA GLY A 320 -29.88 15.10 -9.31
C GLY A 320 -28.46 15.60 -9.17
N GLY A 321 -28.30 16.88 -8.83
CA GLY A 321 -27.00 17.55 -8.82
C GLY A 321 -26.49 17.82 -10.22
N VAL A 322 -27.36 18.22 -11.14
CA VAL A 322 -27.02 18.48 -12.55
C VAL A 322 -27.20 19.94 -12.92
N VAL A 323 -26.37 20.40 -13.86
CA VAL A 323 -26.62 21.59 -14.65
C VAL A 323 -27.19 21.12 -15.98
N TYR A 324 -28.33 21.65 -16.38
CA TYR A 324 -29.06 21.23 -17.57
C TYR A 324 -29.37 22.43 -18.46
N ARG A 325 -29.62 22.16 -19.74
CA ARG A 325 -30.07 23.15 -20.70
C ARG A 325 -31.39 22.76 -21.36
N ILE A 326 -32.25 23.75 -21.63
CA ILE A 326 -33.51 23.61 -22.35
C ILE A 326 -33.42 24.48 -23.61
N PRO A 327 -33.35 23.88 -24.81
CA PRO A 327 -33.37 24.62 -26.05
C PRO A 327 -34.79 25.11 -26.39
N CYS A 328 -34.89 26.31 -26.95
CA CYS A 328 -36.10 26.75 -27.62
C CYS A 328 -36.26 25.97 -28.94
N GLY A 329 -37.49 25.59 -29.30
CA GLY A 329 -37.79 24.92 -30.56
C GLY A 329 -37.84 25.88 -31.74
N ASP A 330 -38.10 27.16 -31.49
CA ASP A 330 -38.38 28.17 -32.52
C ASP A 330 -37.26 29.23 -32.68
N CYS A 331 -36.21 29.19 -31.84
CA CYS A 331 -35.04 30.06 -32.00
C CYS A 331 -33.77 29.49 -31.33
N ASP A 332 -32.61 30.06 -31.63
CA ASP A 332 -31.30 29.62 -31.12
C ASP A 332 -31.07 29.88 -29.61
N LYS A 333 -32.11 30.32 -28.90
CA LYS A 333 -32.01 30.65 -27.48
C LYS A 333 -32.10 29.42 -26.60
N VAL A 334 -31.33 29.41 -25.52
CA VAL A 334 -31.23 28.26 -24.61
C VAL A 334 -31.33 28.74 -23.16
N TYR A 335 -32.15 28.06 -22.37
CA TYR A 335 -32.16 28.22 -20.92
C TYR A 335 -31.15 27.29 -20.27
N VAL A 336 -30.40 27.76 -19.28
CA VAL A 336 -29.51 26.93 -18.45
C VAL A 336 -30.00 26.98 -17.02
N GLY A 337 -30.08 25.85 -16.33
CA GLY A 337 -30.46 25.82 -14.92
C GLY A 337 -29.76 24.72 -14.15
N GLU A 338 -29.74 24.84 -12.83
CA GLU A 338 -29.29 23.77 -11.93
C GLU A 338 -30.44 23.11 -11.18
N THR A 339 -30.21 21.87 -10.75
CA THR A 339 -31.04 21.25 -9.71
C THR A 339 -30.27 20.23 -8.88
N GLY A 340 -30.45 20.27 -7.57
CA GLY A 340 -30.05 19.19 -6.66
C GLY A 340 -31.00 17.98 -6.69
N ARG A 341 -32.23 18.15 -7.18
CA ARG A 341 -33.26 17.10 -7.27
C ARG A 341 -33.23 16.44 -8.66
N PRO A 342 -33.90 15.28 -8.86
CA PRO A 342 -34.01 14.69 -10.19
C PRO A 342 -34.49 15.69 -11.24
N VAL A 343 -33.74 15.84 -12.35
CA VAL A 343 -34.01 16.84 -13.40
C VAL A 343 -35.42 16.75 -13.96
N GLY A 344 -35.98 15.54 -14.09
CA GLY A 344 -37.37 15.36 -14.52
C GLY A 344 -38.41 16.05 -13.63
N LYS A 345 -38.17 16.18 -12.32
CA LYS A 345 -39.06 16.95 -11.42
C LYS A 345 -38.96 18.45 -11.73
N ARG A 346 -37.75 18.95 -11.98
CA ARG A 346 -37.52 20.36 -12.30
C ARG A 346 -38.11 20.75 -13.66
N ILE A 347 -38.05 19.86 -14.65
CA ILE A 347 -38.71 20.07 -15.96
C ILE A 347 -40.23 20.17 -15.79
N LYS A 348 -40.84 19.30 -14.97
CA LYS A 348 -42.28 19.35 -14.67
C LYS A 348 -42.69 20.66 -13.98
N GLU A 349 -41.84 21.20 -13.11
CA GLU A 349 -42.04 22.52 -12.50
C GLU A 349 -42.07 23.62 -13.58
N HIS A 350 -41.10 23.64 -14.51
CA HIS A 350 -41.09 24.59 -15.64
C HIS A 350 -42.31 24.45 -16.55
N GLN A 351 -42.76 23.22 -16.85
CA GLN A 351 -43.98 22.98 -17.61
C GLN A 351 -45.23 23.49 -16.89
N CYS A 352 -45.28 23.34 -15.57
CA CYS A 352 -46.37 23.85 -14.74
C CYS A 352 -46.38 25.39 -14.74
N ASP A 353 -45.23 26.03 -14.54
CA ASP A 353 -45.07 27.49 -14.56
C ASP A 353 -45.46 28.09 -15.92
N MET A 354 -45.18 27.38 -17.02
CA MET A 354 -45.62 27.76 -18.36
C MET A 354 -47.14 27.68 -18.51
N ARG A 355 -47.77 26.60 -18.03
CA ARG A 355 -49.22 26.41 -18.09
C ARG A 355 -49.98 27.43 -17.23
N LEU A 356 -49.39 27.85 -16.11
CA LEU A 356 -49.96 28.83 -15.17
C LEU A 356 -49.53 30.28 -15.48
N SER A 357 -48.81 30.51 -16.58
CA SER A 357 -48.34 31.82 -17.03
C SER A 357 -47.54 32.59 -15.98
N CYS A 358 -46.72 31.89 -15.19
CA CYS A 358 -45.89 32.48 -14.14
C CYS A 358 -44.63 33.17 -14.73
N VAL A 359 -44.84 34.24 -15.50
CA VAL A 359 -43.80 34.99 -16.21
C VAL A 359 -42.80 35.71 -15.29
N ASP A 360 -43.17 35.92 -14.02
CA ASP A 360 -42.34 36.57 -13.00
C ASP A 360 -41.46 35.61 -12.21
N SER A 361 -41.69 34.29 -12.27
CA SER A 361 -40.87 33.28 -11.58
C SER A 361 -40.00 32.45 -12.54
N SER A 362 -40.47 32.18 -13.76
CA SER A 362 -39.74 31.36 -14.74
C SER A 362 -39.28 32.16 -15.96
N ALA A 363 -37.97 32.08 -16.25
CA ALA A 363 -37.38 32.64 -17.47
C ALA A 363 -37.89 31.92 -18.73
N VAL A 364 -38.16 30.61 -18.62
CA VAL A 364 -38.71 29.76 -19.68
C VAL A 364 -40.15 30.20 -20.00
N ALA A 365 -40.97 30.46 -18.97
CA ALA A 365 -42.34 30.98 -19.14
C ALA A 365 -42.36 32.39 -19.73
N LYS A 366 -41.47 33.29 -19.27
CA LYS A 366 -41.35 34.64 -19.82
C LYS A 366 -40.99 34.64 -21.31
N HIS A 367 -40.08 33.76 -21.73
CA HIS A 367 -39.71 33.64 -23.14
C HIS A 367 -40.87 33.11 -23.99
N THR A 368 -41.56 32.09 -23.50
CA THR A 368 -42.69 31.46 -24.21
C THR A 368 -43.83 32.45 -24.43
N TRP A 369 -44.31 33.09 -23.35
CA TRP A 369 -45.45 34.00 -23.42
C TRP A 369 -45.10 35.37 -24.00
N GLY A 370 -43.86 35.82 -23.86
CA GLY A 370 -43.41 37.12 -24.40
C GLY A 370 -43.09 37.11 -25.89
N VAL A 371 -42.65 35.97 -26.44
CA VAL A 371 -42.20 35.85 -27.84
C VAL A 371 -43.11 34.91 -28.65
N GLY A 372 -43.94 34.09 -28.00
CA GLY A 372 -44.84 33.13 -28.66
C GLY A 372 -44.15 31.84 -29.10
N HIS A 373 -43.02 31.50 -28.48
CA HIS A 373 -42.20 30.34 -28.85
C HIS A 373 -42.44 29.13 -27.94
N HIS A 374 -42.18 27.94 -28.45
CA HIS A 374 -42.28 26.67 -27.75
C HIS A 374 -40.88 26.17 -27.36
N HIS A 375 -40.77 25.51 -26.22
CA HIS A 375 -39.53 24.87 -25.79
C HIS A 375 -39.50 23.41 -26.19
N ASN A 376 -38.33 22.94 -26.61
CA ASN A 376 -38.12 21.54 -26.94
C ASN A 376 -37.75 20.76 -25.66
N TRP A 377 -38.76 20.15 -25.05
CA TRP A 377 -38.62 19.36 -23.82
C TRP A 377 -37.88 18.04 -24.02
N ASP A 378 -37.96 17.46 -25.23
CA ASP A 378 -37.24 16.23 -25.56
C ASP A 378 -35.75 16.51 -25.86
N GLY A 379 -35.42 17.78 -26.16
CA GLY A 379 -34.06 18.28 -26.35
C GLY A 379 -33.32 18.65 -25.06
N VAL A 380 -33.87 18.36 -23.88
CA VAL A 380 -33.22 18.70 -22.59
C VAL A 380 -31.95 17.87 -22.41
N GLN A 381 -30.84 18.55 -22.12
CA GLN A 381 -29.53 17.92 -21.96
C GLN A 381 -28.87 18.31 -20.65
N CYS A 382 -28.34 17.34 -19.92
CA CYS A 382 -27.45 17.57 -18.79
C CYS A 382 -26.07 17.94 -19.32
N VAL A 383 -25.62 19.15 -19.05
CA VAL A 383 -24.33 19.70 -19.53
C VAL A 383 -23.20 19.52 -18.51
N ASP A 384 -23.52 19.42 -17.22
CA ASP A 384 -22.55 19.17 -16.15
C ASP A 384 -23.23 18.49 -14.94
N HIS A 385 -22.44 17.94 -14.02
CA HIS A 385 -22.89 17.29 -12.80
C HIS A 385 -21.96 17.63 -11.61
N ASP A 386 -22.57 18.05 -10.51
CA ASP A 386 -21.91 18.23 -9.22
C ASP A 386 -22.94 18.12 -8.06
N GLN A 387 -22.66 17.25 -7.09
CA GLN A 387 -23.54 17.07 -5.93
C GLN A 387 -23.46 18.24 -4.96
N HIS A 388 -22.32 18.92 -4.89
CA HIS A 388 -22.15 20.05 -3.98
C HIS A 388 -22.81 21.32 -4.56
N TRP A 389 -23.65 21.97 -3.76
CA TRP A 389 -24.52 23.06 -4.23
C TRP A 389 -23.72 24.27 -4.74
N TYR A 390 -22.66 24.67 -4.04
CA TYR A 390 -21.89 25.86 -4.38
C TYR A 390 -21.10 25.70 -5.68
N THR A 391 -20.43 24.57 -5.86
CA THR A 391 -19.70 24.27 -7.11
C THR A 391 -20.66 24.10 -8.28
N ARG A 392 -21.85 23.53 -8.05
CA ARG A 392 -22.91 23.45 -9.06
C ARG A 392 -23.40 24.83 -9.51
N HIS A 393 -23.59 25.79 -8.60
CA HIS A 393 -23.92 27.17 -8.99
C HIS A 393 -22.80 27.88 -9.75
N ILE A 394 -21.53 27.61 -9.40
CA ILE A 394 -20.40 28.12 -10.18
C ILE A 394 -20.44 27.56 -11.61
N LYS A 395 -20.68 26.25 -11.77
CA LYS A 395 -20.80 25.60 -13.09
C LYS A 395 -21.96 26.16 -13.91
N GLU A 396 -23.14 26.33 -13.30
CA GLU A 396 -24.29 27.00 -13.93
C GLU A 396 -23.92 28.41 -14.42
N ALA A 397 -23.31 29.21 -13.55
CA ALA A 397 -22.88 30.57 -13.85
C ALA A 397 -21.81 30.63 -14.97
N ILE A 398 -20.96 29.60 -15.09
CA ILE A 398 -20.02 29.42 -16.21
C ILE A 398 -20.80 29.13 -17.50
N HIS A 399 -21.71 28.16 -17.49
CA HIS A 399 -22.49 27.78 -18.68
C HIS A 399 -23.38 28.92 -19.19
N ILE A 400 -23.96 29.73 -18.31
CA ILE A 400 -24.72 30.93 -18.69
C ILE A 400 -23.80 31.94 -19.40
N ARG A 401 -22.61 32.22 -18.85
CA ARG A 401 -21.66 33.21 -19.42
C ARG A 401 -20.97 32.76 -20.71
N LEU A 402 -20.80 31.45 -20.90
CA LEU A 402 -20.23 30.89 -22.13
C LEU A 402 -21.25 30.82 -23.26
N ASN A 403 -22.55 30.87 -22.95
CA ASN A 403 -23.61 30.82 -23.94
C ASN A 403 -24.10 32.22 -24.32
N GLN A 404 -23.80 32.66 -25.54
CA GLN A 404 -24.18 33.98 -26.05
C GLN A 404 -25.70 34.14 -26.24
N HIS A 405 -26.44 33.04 -26.34
CA HIS A 405 -27.90 33.02 -26.57
C HIS A 405 -28.70 32.56 -25.34
N SER A 406 -28.21 32.87 -24.13
CA SER A 406 -28.90 32.51 -22.88
C SER A 406 -30.18 33.33 -22.65
N ILE A 407 -31.28 32.67 -22.25
CA ILE A 407 -32.53 33.33 -21.81
C ILE A 407 -32.64 33.53 -20.29
N ASN A 408 -31.60 33.16 -19.54
CA ASN A 408 -31.54 33.39 -18.10
C ASN A 408 -31.70 34.88 -17.76
N ARG A 409 -32.33 35.17 -16.61
CA ARG A 409 -32.56 36.55 -16.15
C ARG A 409 -31.33 37.19 -15.54
N ASP A 410 -30.45 36.38 -14.97
CA ASP A 410 -29.18 36.78 -14.39
C ASP A 410 -28.06 35.87 -14.90
N SER A 411 -26.81 36.24 -14.59
CA SER A 411 -25.63 35.44 -14.92
C SER A 411 -25.26 34.43 -13.83
N GLY A 412 -26.13 34.16 -12.85
CA GLY A 412 -25.79 33.37 -11.66
C GLY A 412 -24.75 34.03 -10.76
N ILE A 413 -24.00 33.21 -10.00
CA ILE A 413 -22.93 33.66 -9.09
C ILE A 413 -21.90 34.54 -9.82
N ASN A 414 -21.37 35.56 -9.13
CA ASN A 414 -20.31 36.41 -9.66
C ASN A 414 -19.00 35.59 -9.81
N ILE A 415 -18.52 35.47 -11.05
CA ILE A 415 -17.23 34.85 -11.36
C ILE A 415 -16.24 35.98 -11.65
N PRO A 416 -15.10 36.05 -10.93
CA PRO A 416 -14.11 37.10 -11.17
C PRO A 416 -13.63 37.10 -12.64
N TRP A 417 -13.59 38.29 -13.24
CA TRP A 417 -13.39 38.47 -14.68
C TRP A 417 -12.09 37.85 -15.21
N PHE A 418 -11.03 37.79 -14.40
CA PHE A 418 -9.72 37.26 -14.78
C PHE A 418 -9.73 35.74 -15.03
N TRP A 419 -10.73 35.00 -14.57
CA TRP A 419 -10.88 33.58 -14.88
C TRP A 419 -11.50 33.31 -16.26
N LEU A 420 -12.20 34.29 -16.84
CA LEU A 420 -12.98 34.10 -18.09
C LEU A 420 -12.12 33.72 -19.30
N PRO A 421 -10.91 34.26 -19.52
CA PRO A 421 -10.05 33.83 -20.63
C PRO A 421 -9.67 32.35 -20.55
N SER A 422 -9.27 31.87 -19.36
CA SER A 422 -8.89 30.48 -19.13
C SER A 422 -10.06 29.51 -19.27
N ILE A 423 -11.26 29.91 -18.81
CA ILE A 423 -12.49 29.13 -18.95
C ILE A 423 -12.87 28.98 -20.43
N ARG A 424 -12.75 30.05 -21.23
CA ARG A 424 -13.05 30.03 -22.67
C ARG A 424 -12.10 29.12 -23.45
N GLN A 425 -10.80 29.17 -23.15
CA GLN A 425 -9.80 28.33 -23.84
C GLN A 425 -10.00 26.83 -23.60
N ASN A 426 -10.33 26.43 -22.36
CA ASN A 426 -10.53 25.01 -22.05
C ASN A 426 -11.82 24.43 -22.65
N ASN A 427 -12.86 25.23 -22.84
CA ASN A 427 -14.12 24.74 -23.40
C ASN A 427 -14.02 24.40 -24.91
N HIS A 428 -13.11 25.04 -25.65
CA HIS A 428 -12.83 24.74 -27.06
C HIS A 428 -12.07 23.41 -27.28
N ARG A 429 -11.33 22.93 -26.27
CA ARG A 429 -10.64 21.62 -26.35
C ARG A 429 -11.58 20.43 -26.20
N SER A 430 -12.77 20.62 -25.62
CA SER A 430 -13.77 19.57 -25.41
C SER A 430 -14.71 19.35 -26.60
N THR A 431 -14.72 20.24 -27.60
CA THR A 431 -15.62 20.17 -28.76
C THR A 431 -14.97 19.72 -30.07
N THR A 432 -13.67 19.36 -30.06
CA THR A 432 -12.97 18.83 -31.24
C THR A 432 -12.57 17.36 -31.03
N GLU A 433 -13.11 16.52 -31.93
CA GLU A 433 -12.82 15.11 -32.22
C GLU A 433 -13.41 13.98 -31.33
N PRO A 434 -14.21 13.05 -31.91
CA PRO A 434 -14.42 11.74 -31.32
C PRO A 434 -13.14 10.91 -31.51
N ARG A 435 -12.54 10.43 -30.41
CA ARG A 435 -11.44 9.46 -30.47
C ARG A 435 -11.98 8.09 -30.93
N GLY A 436 -12.21 7.95 -32.22
CA GLY A 436 -12.34 6.68 -32.90
C GLY A 436 -11.02 6.35 -33.59
N HIS A 437 -10.09 5.73 -32.87
CA HIS A 437 -9.04 4.88 -33.44
C HIS A 437 -8.47 4.01 -32.33
N THR A 438 -8.81 2.73 -32.37
CA THR A 438 -8.07 1.65 -31.73
C THR A 438 -6.69 1.53 -32.40
N PRO A 439 -5.57 1.60 -31.67
CA PRO A 439 -4.32 1.10 -32.20
C PRO A 439 -4.38 -0.43 -32.16
N SER A 440 -4.24 -1.06 -33.32
CA SER A 440 -4.00 -2.49 -33.46
C SER A 440 -2.81 -2.91 -32.59
N CYS A 441 -3.03 -3.95 -31.78
CA CYS A 441 -2.03 -4.57 -30.90
C CYS A 441 -0.88 -5.18 -31.72
N PRO A 442 0.41 -4.91 -31.43
CA PRO A 442 1.53 -5.47 -32.20
C PRO A 442 1.91 -6.92 -31.86
N TRP A 443 1.17 -7.63 -31.00
CA TRP A 443 1.60 -8.93 -30.44
C TRP A 443 0.66 -10.08 -30.79
N SER A 444 0.32 -10.24 -32.06
CA SER A 444 -0.41 -11.41 -32.57
C SER A 444 0.40 -12.16 -33.61
N GLY A 445 1.56 -12.70 -33.22
CA GLY A 445 2.42 -13.43 -34.14
C GLY A 445 3.63 -14.10 -33.52
N ALA A 446 3.47 -14.86 -32.43
CA ALA A 446 4.50 -15.81 -31.97
C ALA A 446 3.95 -16.81 -30.93
N CYS A 447 2.95 -17.61 -31.31
CA CYS A 447 2.62 -18.85 -30.58
C CYS A 447 2.12 -19.87 -31.61
N ASN A 448 3.06 -20.47 -32.35
CA ASN A 448 2.93 -21.78 -32.99
C ASN A 448 4.28 -22.14 -33.63
N ALA A 449 5.15 -22.81 -32.85
CA ALA A 449 6.11 -23.82 -33.31
C ALA A 449 7.12 -24.14 -32.20
N ARG A 450 6.81 -25.16 -31.38
CA ARG A 450 7.63 -26.33 -31.01
C ARG A 450 7.18 -26.91 -29.69
#